data_AF-A0A847KZW9-F1
#
_entry.id   AF-A0A847KZW9-F1
#
_cell.length_a   1.000
_cell.length_b   1.000
_cell.length_c   1.000
_cell.angle_alpha   90.00
_cell.angle_beta   90.00
_cell.angle_gamma   90.00
#
_symmetry.space_group_name_H-M   'P 1'
#
loop_
_entity.id
_entity.type
_entity.pdbx_description
1 polymer ?
#
loop_
_entity_poly.entity_id
_entity_poly.type
_entity_poly.pdbx_seq_one_letter_code
_entity_poly.pdbx_strand_id
1 'polypeptide(L)'
;LNRIVTMYLDYAELQAKRHEAMYMKDWIERLDAFLQFNEHEILQDAGKVRREVADKLAIDQYEIFHQERLENREKDDFDEFIEQNRLK
;
A
#
# COMPACT_ATOMS: atom_id res chain seq x y z
N LEU A 1 -7.65 -11.69 -5.38
CA LEU A 1 -6.52 -11.47 -4.46
C LEU A 1 -6.41 -10.00 -4.01
N ASN A 2 -6.59 -9.02 -4.90
CA ASN A 2 -6.45 -7.58 -4.57
C ASN A 2 -7.45 -6.99 -3.56
N ARG A 3 -8.60 -7.63 -3.33
CA ARG A 3 -9.70 -7.01 -2.56
C ARG A 3 -9.40 -6.81 -1.07
N ILE A 4 -8.70 -7.77 -0.45
CA ILE A 4 -8.33 -7.66 0.98
C ILE A 4 -7.25 -6.61 1.22
N VAL A 5 -6.32 -6.48 0.27
CA VAL A 5 -5.27 -5.47 0.29
C VAL A 5 -5.89 -4.08 0.16
N THR A 6 -6.78 -3.87 -0.81
CA THR A 6 -7.49 -2.58 -0.97
C THR A 6 -8.28 -2.23 0.29
N MET A 7 -9.05 -3.16 0.86
CA MET A 7 -9.79 -2.91 2.10
C MET A 7 -8.88 -2.53 3.28
N TYR A 8 -7.71 -3.15 3.40
CA TYR A 8 -6.76 -2.82 4.46
C TYR A 8 -6.13 -1.44 4.25
N LEU A 9 -5.80 -1.07 3.01
CA LEU A 9 -5.29 0.25 2.67
C LEU A 9 -6.33 1.36 2.89
N ASP A 10 -7.60 1.12 2.54
CA ASP A 10 -8.69 2.06 2.80
C ASP A 10 -8.88 2.29 4.32
N TYR A 11 -8.77 1.22 5.11
CA TYR A 11 -8.77 1.33 6.57
C TYR A 11 -7.59 2.17 7.07
N ALA A 12 -6.39 1.92 6.55
CA ALA A 12 -5.20 2.67 6.95
C ALA A 12 -5.31 4.16 6.57
N GLU A 13 -5.85 4.47 5.40
CA GLU A 13 -6.10 5.83 4.94
C GLU A 13 -7.10 6.56 5.85
N LEU A 14 -8.18 5.89 6.27
CA LEU A 14 -9.14 6.44 7.22
C LEU A 14 -8.48 6.82 8.55
N GLN A 15 -7.59 5.96 9.06
CA GLN A 15 -6.87 6.21 10.29
C GLN A 15 -5.90 7.39 10.16
N ALA A 16 -5.17 7.47 9.05
CA ALA A 16 -4.30 8.60 8.75
C ALA A 16 -5.08 9.92 8.66
N LYS A 17 -6.24 9.92 8.00
CA LYS A 17 -7.15 11.09 7.91
C LYS A 17 -7.64 11.56 9.27
N ARG A 18 -7.81 10.64 10.24
CA ARG A 18 -8.20 10.96 11.61
C ARG A 18 -7.07 11.51 12.47
N HIS A 19 -5.84 11.63 11.92
CA HIS A 19 -4.64 12.07 12.64
C HIS A 19 -4.33 11.20 13.86
N GLU A 20 -4.73 9.92 13.82
CA GLU A 20 -4.36 8.94 14.83
C GLU A 20 -2.92 8.50 14.56
N ALA A 21 -1.98 8.99 15.38
CA ALA A 21 -0.59 8.59 15.28
C ALA A 21 -0.44 7.11 15.63
N MET A 22 -0.11 6.30 14.63
CA MET A 22 0.19 4.87 14.79
C MET A 22 1.66 4.59 14.51
N TYR A 23 2.23 3.71 15.32
CA TYR A 23 3.55 3.16 15.12
C TYR A 23 3.47 1.83 14.36
N MET A 24 4.58 1.39 13.77
CA MET A 24 4.63 0.12 13.02
C MET A 24 4.14 -1.10 13.83
N LYS A 25 4.34 -1.10 15.16
CA LYS A 25 3.81 -2.17 16.04
C LYS A 25 2.28 -2.19 16.08
N ASP A 26 1.64 -1.02 16.06
CA ASP A 26 0.18 -0.91 16.16
C ASP A 26 -0.45 -1.40 14.85
N TRP A 27 0.21 -1.15 13.72
CA TRP A 27 -0.20 -1.68 12.42
C TRP A 27 -0.15 -3.21 12.35
N ILE A 28 0.80 -3.86 13.03
CA ILE A 28 0.86 -5.33 13.09
C ILE A 28 -0.36 -5.87 13.81
N GLU A 29 -0.67 -5.33 15.00
CA GLU A 29 -1.84 -5.76 15.78
C GLU A 29 -3.16 -5.53 15.03
N ARG A 30 -3.27 -4.42 14.29
CA ARG A 30 -4.45 -4.13 13.46
C ARG A 30 -4.57 -5.04 12.25
N LEU A 31 -3.46 -5.37 11.60
CA LEU A 31 -3.45 -6.32 10.48
C LEU A 31 -3.92 -7.70 10.93
N ASP A 32 -3.41 -8.18 12.05
CA ASP A 32 -3.77 -9.47 12.63
C ASP A 32 -5.27 -9.54 12.95
N ALA A 33 -5.81 -8.52 13.63
CA ALA A 33 -7.23 -8.42 13.93
C ALA A 33 -8.09 -8.34 12.66
N PHE A 34 -7.62 -7.61 11.65
CA PHE A 34 -8.30 -7.48 10.36
C PHE A 34 -8.36 -8.82 9.60
N LEU A 35 -7.26 -9.57 9.58
CA LEU A 35 -7.22 -10.91 8.96
C LEU A 35 -8.15 -11.88 9.68
N GLN A 36 -8.13 -11.93 11.01
CA GLN A 36 -9.06 -12.75 11.80
C GLN A 36 -10.53 -12.39 11.52
N PHE A 37 -10.85 -11.10 11.46
CA PHE A 37 -12.21 -10.64 11.17
C PHE A 37 -12.69 -11.06 9.78
N ASN A 38 -11.79 -11.14 8.80
CA ASN A 38 -12.09 -11.60 7.44
C ASN A 38 -11.90 -13.13 7.27
N GLU A 39 -11.88 -13.89 8.38
CA GLU A 39 -11.74 -15.36 8.39
C GLU A 39 -10.45 -15.88 7.72
N HIS A 40 -9.38 -15.07 7.73
CA HIS A 40 -8.06 -15.48 7.27
C HIS A 40 -7.20 -15.98 8.43
N GLU A 41 -6.44 -17.05 8.17
CA GLU A 41 -5.48 -17.58 9.15
C GLU A 41 -4.32 -16.60 9.36
N ILE A 42 -3.97 -16.38 10.64
CA ILE A 42 -2.76 -15.64 10.99
C ILE A 42 -1.56 -16.58 10.93
N LEU A 43 -0.51 -16.13 10.25
CA LEU A 43 0.77 -16.80 10.24
C LEU A 43 1.44 -16.68 11.63
N GLN A 44 1.49 -17.79 12.38
CA GLN A 44 2.07 -17.83 13.73
C GLN A 44 3.60 -17.98 13.75
N ASP A 45 4.19 -18.30 12.60
CA ASP A 45 5.63 -18.47 12.40
C ASP A 45 6.10 -17.73 11.14
N ALA A 46 7.38 -17.77 10.79
CA ALA A 46 7.89 -17.13 9.59
C ALA A 46 7.35 -17.77 8.28
N GLY A 47 6.46 -18.76 8.37
CA GLY A 47 6.01 -19.56 7.25
C GLY A 47 7.13 -20.40 6.65
N LYS A 48 6.86 -20.96 5.47
CA LYS A 48 7.85 -21.72 4.66
C LYS A 48 8.48 -20.88 3.55
N VAL A 49 7.99 -19.65 3.35
CA VAL A 49 8.40 -18.78 2.25
C VAL A 49 9.61 -17.96 2.71
N ARG A 50 10.74 -18.18 2.04
CA ARG A 50 11.97 -17.44 2.32
C ARG A 50 11.81 -15.97 1.93
N ARG A 51 12.44 -15.08 2.69
CA ARG A 51 12.50 -13.63 2.43
C ARG A 51 12.78 -13.30 0.95
N GLU A 52 13.74 -14.01 0.36
CA GLU A 52 14.14 -13.89 -1.05
C GLU A 52 12.98 -14.00 -2.04
N VAL A 53 11.99 -14.85 -1.75
CA VAL A 53 10.80 -15.05 -2.58
C VAL A 53 9.79 -13.91 -2.39
N ALA A 54 9.63 -13.43 -1.16
CA ALA A 54 8.76 -12.29 -0.86
C ALA A 54 9.29 -10.99 -1.45
N ASP A 55 10.60 -10.75 -1.34
CA ASP A 55 11.27 -9.57 -1.92
C ASP A 55 11.09 -9.54 -3.45
N LYS A 56 11.28 -10.69 -4.11
CA LYS A 56 11.06 -10.80 -5.54
C LYS A 56 9.62 -10.48 -5.92
N LEU A 57 8.64 -11.04 -5.21
CA LEU A 57 7.23 -10.79 -5.46
C LEU A 57 6.86 -9.32 -5.28
N ALA A 58 7.40 -8.67 -4.24
CA ALA A 58 7.17 -7.25 -3.97
C ALA A 58 7.74 -6.36 -5.08
N ILE A 59 8.95 -6.65 -5.55
CA ILE A 59 9.59 -5.92 -6.66
C ILE A 59 8.78 -6.11 -7.94
N ASP A 60 8.42 -7.36 -8.29
CA ASP A 60 7.65 -7.65 -9.51
C ASP A 60 6.30 -6.91 -9.50
N GLN A 61 5.61 -6.87 -8.36
CA GLN A 61 4.34 -6.16 -8.23
C GLN A 61 4.50 -4.63 -8.26
N TYR A 62 5.59 -4.11 -7.68
CA TYR A 62 5.93 -2.69 -7.77
C TYR A 62 6.24 -2.27 -9.21
N GLU A 63 6.94 -3.10 -9.97
CA GLU A 63 7.25 -2.83 -11.37
C GLU A 63 5.96 -2.64 -12.19
N ILE A 64 4.98 -3.53 -12.01
CA ILE A 64 3.66 -3.43 -12.66
C ILE A 64 2.97 -2.10 -12.30
N PHE A 65 2.88 -1.80 -10.99
CA PHE A 65 2.30 -0.54 -10.53
C PHE A 65 3.05 0.69 -11.07
N HIS A 66 4.38 0.62 -11.13
CA HIS A 66 5.21 1.72 -11.61
C HIS A 66 4.98 1.99 -13.10
N GLN A 67 4.90 0.95 -13.93
CA GLN A 67 4.58 1.08 -15.34
C GLN A 67 3.17 1.67 -15.53
N GLU A 68 2.16 1.14 -14.82
CA GLU A 68 0.79 1.67 -14.87
C GLU A 68 0.73 3.17 -14.47
N ARG A 69 1.52 3.58 -13.48
CA ARG A 69 1.61 4.98 -13.03
C ARG A 69 2.27 5.89 -14.08
N LEU A 70 3.27 5.38 -14.80
CA LEU A 70 3.93 6.14 -15.87
C LEU A 70 3.03 6.27 -17.10
N GLU A 71 2.31 5.22 -17.47
CA GLU A 71 1.39 5.20 -18.60
C GLU A 71 0.16 6.08 -18.35
N ASN A 72 -0.37 6.06 -17.12
CA ASN A 72 -1.53 6.87 -16.71
C ASN A 72 -1.10 8.10 -15.91
N ARG A 73 -0.01 8.76 -16.30
CA ARG A 73 0.47 9.97 -15.63
C ARG A 73 -0.55 11.10 -15.82
N GLU A 74 -1.45 11.25 -14.86
CA GLU A 74 -2.29 12.44 -14.75
C GLU A 74 -1.38 13.68 -14.56
N LYS A 75 -1.86 14.85 -14.98
CA LYS A 75 -1.15 16.10 -14.71
C LYS A 75 -1.05 16.25 -13.20
N ASP A 76 0.18 16.23 -12.70
CA ASP A 76 0.44 16.45 -11.29
C ASP A 76 0.28 17.93 -10.95
N ASP A 77 0.11 18.25 -9.67
CA ASP A 77 0.02 19.62 -9.16
C ASP A 77 1.19 20.51 -9.61
N PHE A 78 2.37 19.90 -9.78
CA PHE A 78 3.56 20.53 -10.32
C PHE A 78 3.43 20.87 -11.80
N ASP A 79 2.86 19.99 -12.62
CA ASP A 79 2.64 20.24 -14.04
C ASP A 79 1.62 21.37 -14.25
N GLU A 80 0.57 21.41 -13.41
CA GLU A 80 -0.38 22.53 -13.39
C GLU A 80 0.28 23.85 -12.98
N PHE A 81 1.16 23.83 -11.98
CA PHE A 81 1.91 25.01 -11.53
C PHE A 81 2.79 25.60 -12.64
N ILE A 82 3.48 24.75 -13.41
CA ILE A 82 4.33 25.18 -14.54
C ILE A 82 3.49 25.83 -15.65
N GLU A 83 2.33 25.26 -15.98
CA GLU A 83 1.41 25.85 -16.98
C GLU A 83 0.82 27.18 -16.52
N GLN A 84 0.36 27.27 -15.27
CA GLN A 84 -0.20 28.50 -14.69
C GLN A 84 0.81 29.65 -14.66
N ASN A 85 2.08 29.35 -14.36
CA ASN A 85 3.14 30.34 -14.28
C ASN A 85 3.90 30.54 -15.59
N ARG A 86 3.51 29.85 -16.67
CA ARG A 86 4.13 29.92 -18.01
C ARG A 86 5.65 29.79 -17.98
N LEU A 87 6.15 28.88 -17.16
CA LEU A 87 7.57 28.57 -17.04
C LEU A 87 7.95 27.55 -18.14
N LYS A 88 7.88 27.97 -19.40
CA LYS A 88 8.40 27.24 -20.56
C LYS A 88 9.26 28.15 -21.43
#